data_AF-A0A2G9RYT2-F1
#
_entry.id   AF-A0A2G9RYT2-F1
#
_cell.length_a   1.000
_cell.length_b   1.000
_cell.length_c   1.000
_cell.angle_alpha   90.00
_cell.angle_beta   90.00
_cell.angle_gamma   90.00
#
_symmetry.space_group_name_H-M   'P 1'
#
loop_
_entity.id
_entity.type
_entity.pdbx_description
1 polymer ?
#
loop_
_entity_poly.entity_id
_entity_poly.type
_entity_poly.pdbx_seq_one_letter_code
_entity_poly.pdbx_strand_id
1 'polypeptide(L)'
;MAGSEGDFVINKKFVTESELEEKRKKRQEEWEKVRKPEDPEECPEEVYDPRSLYEKLQEQKEKKQQEYEEQFKFKNMVRGLEEDETAFLDEVSRKQEMLEKERREEEKKELNEFRNALTIAATSTEHKKREPEKKTVAKPPDTKKLSQSKLLAGAVRHR
;
A
#
# COMPACT_ATOMS: atom_id res chain seq x y z
N MET A 1 -12.26 11.03 56.05
CA MET A 1 -12.39 11.27 54.59
C MET A 1 -11.76 12.63 54.30
N ALA A 2 -10.47 12.65 53.98
CA ALA A 2 -9.75 13.88 53.63
C ALA A 2 -10.00 14.15 52.15
N GLY A 3 -10.85 15.15 51.87
CA GLY A 3 -11.08 15.63 50.51
C GLY A 3 -9.85 16.38 50.03
N SER A 4 -9.31 15.94 48.91
CA SER A 4 -8.28 16.64 48.13
C SER A 4 -8.78 18.05 47.79
N GLU A 5 -8.26 19.07 48.47
CA GLU A 5 -8.39 20.49 48.09
C GLU A 5 -7.56 20.75 46.84
N GLY A 6 -8.04 20.19 45.73
CA GLY A 6 -7.59 20.51 44.39
C GLY A 6 -8.22 21.83 43.97
N ASP A 7 -7.36 22.83 43.80
CA ASP A 7 -7.46 23.81 42.72
C ASP A 7 -8.64 24.79 42.74
N PHE A 8 -8.56 25.81 43.60
CA PHE A 8 -9.30 27.07 43.45
C PHE A 8 -8.36 28.26 43.20
N VAL A 9 -7.20 28.02 42.57
CA VAL A 9 -6.25 29.08 42.22
C VAL A 9 -6.75 29.88 41.01
N ILE A 10 -7.58 29.28 40.16
CA ILE A 10 -8.11 29.90 38.93
C ILE A 10 -9.12 31.04 39.22
N ASN A 11 -9.77 31.06 40.39
CA ASN A 11 -10.76 32.09 40.76
C ASN A 11 -10.20 33.24 41.63
N LYS A 12 -8.92 33.19 42.05
CA LYS A 12 -8.27 34.27 42.79
C LYS A 12 -7.47 35.15 41.82
N LYS A 13 -7.99 36.34 41.51
CA LYS A 13 -7.36 37.30 40.58
C LYS A 13 -6.09 37.98 41.13
N PHE A 14 -5.83 37.87 42.43
CA PHE A 14 -4.68 38.47 43.09
C PHE A 14 -4.05 37.43 44.01
N VAL A 15 -2.73 37.27 43.88
CA VAL A 15 -1.92 36.48 44.81
C VAL A 15 -1.36 37.47 45.82
N THR A 16 -1.51 37.18 47.11
CA THR A 16 -0.94 37.99 48.18
C THR A 16 0.56 37.73 48.31
N GLU A 17 1.31 38.71 48.81
CA GLU A 17 2.77 38.61 49.00
C GLU A 17 3.14 37.37 49.86
N SER A 18 2.35 37.11 50.90
CA SER A 18 2.50 35.94 51.76
C SER A 18 2.28 34.61 51.03
N GLU A 19 1.30 34.53 50.11
CA GLU A 19 1.06 33.33 49.30
C GLU A 19 2.21 33.07 48.31
N LEU A 20 2.86 34.12 47.78
CA LEU A 20 4.06 33.98 46.95
C LEU A 20 5.27 33.51 47.76
N GLU A 21 5.44 34.03 48.96
CA GLU A 21 6.55 33.70 49.85
C GLU A 21 6.44 32.27 50.37
N GLU A 22 5.24 31.82 50.75
CA GLU A 22 4.98 30.42 51.11
C GLU A 22 5.24 29.45 49.95
N LYS A 23 4.89 29.85 48.72
CA LYS A 23 5.15 29.03 47.53
C LYS A 23 6.64 28.95 47.22
N ARG A 24 7.38 30.05 47.38
CA ARG A 24 8.86 30.07 47.28
C ARG A 24 9.50 29.20 48.35
N LYS A 25 9.01 29.26 49.59
CA LYS A 25 9.50 28.45 50.71
C LYS A 25 9.29 26.95 50.50
N LYS A 26 8.09 26.52 50.09
CA LYS A 26 7.80 25.11 49.78
C LYS A 26 8.71 24.58 48.67
N ARG A 27 8.95 25.39 47.63
CA ARG A 27 9.88 25.04 46.54
C ARG A 27 11.32 24.90 47.03
N GLN A 28 11.75 25.78 47.93
CA GLN A 28 13.08 25.73 48.54
C GLN A 28 13.24 24.49 49.44
N GLU A 29 12.23 24.15 50.23
CA GLU A 29 12.21 22.94 51.07
C GLU A 29 12.27 21.65 50.22
N GLU A 30 11.57 21.64 49.07
CA GLU A 30 11.64 20.54 48.10
C GLU A 30 13.01 20.47 47.41
N TRP A 31 13.63 21.62 47.13
CA TRP A 31 14.99 21.69 46.58
C TRP A 31 16.02 21.18 47.56
N GLU A 32 16.00 21.63 48.82
CA GLU A 32 16.90 21.18 49.88
C GLU A 32 16.80 19.68 50.15
N LYS A 33 15.62 19.09 49.94
CA LYS A 33 15.39 17.64 50.07
C LYS A 33 16.05 16.81 48.96
N VAL A 34 16.24 17.38 47.77
CA VAL A 34 16.80 16.69 46.57
C VAL A 34 18.21 17.20 46.22
N ARG A 35 18.67 18.24 46.91
CA ARG A 35 19.97 18.91 46.75
C ARG A 35 21.16 17.97 46.94
N LYS A 36 22.15 18.06 46.06
CA LYS A 36 23.50 17.46 46.23
C LYS A 36 24.50 18.52 46.76
N PRO A 37 25.65 18.12 47.33
CA PRO A 37 26.61 19.05 47.96
C PRO A 37 27.18 20.15 47.03
N GLU A 38 27.06 19.99 45.72
CA GLU A 38 27.65 20.86 44.69
C GLU A 38 26.63 21.82 44.04
N ASP A 39 25.34 21.69 44.35
CA ASP A 39 24.28 22.49 43.71
C ASP A 39 24.07 23.86 44.40
N PRO A 40 23.54 24.91 43.73
CA PRO A 40 23.32 26.24 44.31
C PRO A 40 22.33 26.26 45.49
N GLU A 41 22.64 26.99 46.57
CA GLU A 41 21.87 27.03 47.84
C GLU A 41 20.44 27.52 47.66
N GLU A 42 20.21 28.45 46.75
CA GLU A 42 18.88 28.92 46.38
C GLU A 42 18.32 28.11 45.21
N CYS A 43 17.09 27.63 45.36
CA CYS A 43 16.33 26.98 44.29
C CYS A 43 16.27 27.94 43.08
N PRO A 44 16.75 27.54 41.90
CA PRO A 44 16.70 28.39 40.71
C PRO A 44 15.29 28.93 40.47
N GLU A 45 15.15 30.26 40.36
CA GLU A 45 13.86 30.89 40.08
C GLU A 45 13.32 30.33 38.75
N GLU A 46 12.05 29.90 38.75
CA GLU A 46 11.42 29.31 37.56
C GLU A 46 11.65 30.25 36.38
N VAL A 47 12.37 29.73 35.37
CA VAL A 47 12.68 30.47 34.15
C VAL A 47 11.37 31.03 33.62
N TYR A 48 11.26 32.36 33.67
CA TYR A 48 10.11 33.08 33.18
C TYR A 48 9.88 32.69 31.72
N ASP A 49 8.81 31.94 31.45
CA ASP A 49 8.46 31.53 30.10
C ASP A 49 8.05 32.78 29.31
N PRO A 50 8.86 33.21 28.32
CA PRO A 50 8.59 34.44 27.58
C PRO A 50 7.37 34.30 26.66
N ARG A 51 6.82 33.09 26.50
CA ARG A 51 5.64 32.87 25.68
C ARG A 51 4.40 33.48 26.33
N SER A 52 3.69 34.24 25.53
CA SER A 52 2.39 34.79 25.87
C SER A 52 1.39 33.69 26.21
N LEU A 53 0.38 34.02 27.01
CA LEU A 53 -0.73 33.10 27.30
C LEU A 53 -1.42 32.62 26.01
N TYR A 54 -1.46 33.48 24.98
CA TYR A 54 -2.01 33.16 23.67
C TYR A 54 -1.23 32.03 23.00
N GLU A 55 0.10 32.09 22.96
CA GLU A 55 0.93 31.04 22.37
C GLU A 55 0.71 29.69 23.09
N LYS A 56 0.61 29.70 24.43
CA LYS A 56 0.32 28.49 25.21
C LYS A 56 -1.04 27.87 24.89
N LEU A 57 -2.07 28.70 24.79
CA LEU A 57 -3.43 28.24 24.45
C LEU A 57 -3.51 27.76 23.00
N GLN A 58 -2.80 28.44 22.10
CA GLN A 58 -2.71 28.07 20.70
C GLN A 58 -2.02 26.72 20.55
N GLU A 59 -0.87 26.51 21.19
CA GLU A 59 -0.17 25.21 21.21
C GLU A 59 -1.07 24.08 21.74
N GLN A 60 -1.81 24.32 22.83
CA GLN A 60 -2.74 23.31 23.37
C GLN A 60 -3.88 22.98 22.40
N LYS A 61 -4.41 24.00 21.69
CA LYS A 61 -5.47 23.83 20.70
C LYS A 61 -4.95 23.09 19.47
N GLU A 62 -3.79 23.50 18.96
CA GLU A 62 -3.13 22.88 17.82
C GLU A 62 -2.76 21.42 18.12
N LYS A 63 -2.23 21.14 19.32
CA LYS A 63 -1.94 19.78 19.76
C LYS A 63 -3.19 18.89 19.75
N LYS A 64 -4.30 19.36 20.34
CA LYS A 64 -5.57 18.62 20.31
C LYS A 64 -6.10 18.43 18.89
N GLN A 65 -5.95 19.44 18.04
CA GLN A 65 -6.38 19.38 16.64
C GLN A 65 -5.55 18.36 15.85
N GLN A 66 -4.22 18.36 16.03
CA GLN A 66 -3.31 17.39 15.41
C GLN A 66 -3.60 15.97 15.87
N GLU A 67 -3.79 15.74 17.17
CA GLU A 67 -4.16 14.43 17.71
C GLU A 67 -5.49 13.92 17.12
N TYR A 68 -6.48 14.80 16.95
CA TYR A 68 -7.75 14.47 16.29
C TYR A 68 -7.52 14.13 14.81
N GLU A 69 -6.81 14.99 14.08
CA GLU A 69 -6.51 14.76 12.67
C GLU A 69 -5.72 13.47 12.45
N GLU A 70 -4.76 13.13 13.31
CA GLU A 70 -4.03 11.87 13.25
C GLU A 70 -4.96 10.67 13.49
N GLN A 71 -5.77 10.68 14.54
CA GLN A 71 -6.72 9.59 14.83
C GLN A 71 -7.68 9.36 13.66
N PHE A 72 -8.23 10.43 13.08
CA PHE A 72 -9.16 10.33 11.96
C PHE A 72 -8.44 10.01 10.64
N LYS A 73 -7.23 10.52 10.43
CA LYS A 73 -6.41 10.24 9.24
C LYS A 73 -5.95 8.79 9.21
N PHE A 74 -5.47 8.22 10.31
CA PHE A 74 -5.10 6.80 10.36
C PHE A 74 -6.31 5.89 10.14
N LYS A 75 -7.45 6.23 10.74
CA LYS A 75 -8.71 5.50 10.52
C LYS A 75 -9.20 5.57 9.07
N ASN A 76 -9.00 6.70 8.39
CA ASN A 76 -9.40 6.87 6.99
C ASN A 76 -8.40 6.30 5.98
N MET A 77 -7.11 6.28 6.33
CA MET A 77 -6.05 5.73 5.48
C MET A 77 -6.03 4.20 5.49
N VAL A 78 -6.44 3.59 6.61
CA VAL A 78 -6.64 2.14 6.74
C VAL A 78 -8.14 1.85 6.75
N ARG A 79 -8.85 2.28 5.69
CA ARG A 79 -10.20 1.79 5.43
C ARG A 79 -10.07 0.38 4.86
N GLY A 80 -10.58 -0.62 5.57
CA GLY A 80 -10.72 -1.97 5.02
C GLY A 80 -11.60 -1.95 3.77
N LEU A 81 -11.38 -2.89 2.85
CA LEU A 81 -12.31 -3.11 1.75
C LEU A 81 -13.67 -3.54 2.33
N GLU A 82 -14.75 -2.93 1.87
CA GLU A 82 -16.12 -3.30 2.20
C GLU A 82 -16.47 -4.66 1.57
N GLU A 83 -17.48 -5.34 2.10
CA GLU A 83 -17.90 -6.67 1.65
C GLU A 83 -18.20 -6.68 0.14
N ASP A 84 -18.89 -5.65 -0.35
CA ASP A 84 -19.19 -5.46 -1.76
C ASP A 84 -17.93 -5.23 -2.62
N GLU A 85 -16.95 -4.50 -2.08
CA GLU A 85 -15.69 -4.20 -2.77
C GLU A 85 -14.82 -5.45 -2.89
N THR A 86 -14.80 -6.30 -1.85
CA THR A 86 -14.14 -7.61 -1.92
C THR A 86 -14.82 -8.55 -2.91
N ALA A 87 -16.16 -8.62 -2.90
CA ALA A 87 -16.92 -9.44 -3.83
C ALA A 87 -16.68 -9.02 -5.29
N PHE A 88 -16.57 -7.71 -5.55
CA PHE A 88 -16.23 -7.19 -6.87
C PHE A 88 -14.83 -7.64 -7.33
N LEU A 89 -13.81 -7.55 -6.46
CA LEU A 89 -12.46 -8.01 -6.80
C LEU A 89 -12.41 -9.51 -7.11
N ASP A 90 -13.14 -10.32 -6.35
CA ASP A 90 -13.28 -11.75 -6.59
C ASP A 90 -13.98 -12.04 -7.93
N GLU A 91 -15.04 -11.31 -8.26
CA GLU A 91 -15.74 -11.45 -9.54
C GLU A 91 -14.84 -11.04 -10.72
N VAL A 92 -14.07 -9.96 -10.60
CA VAL A 92 -13.10 -9.52 -11.61
C VAL A 92 -12.03 -10.58 -11.80
N SER A 93 -11.46 -11.10 -10.72
CA SER A 93 -10.44 -12.16 -10.75
C SER A 93 -10.98 -13.41 -11.46
N ARG A 94 -12.18 -13.85 -11.07
CA ARG A 94 -12.86 -14.99 -11.70
C ARG A 94 -13.13 -14.76 -13.19
N LYS A 95 -13.56 -13.57 -13.60
CA LYS A 95 -13.78 -13.23 -15.01
C LYS A 95 -12.48 -13.25 -15.80
N GLN A 96 -11.39 -12.73 -15.25
CA GLN A 96 -10.07 -12.77 -15.90
C GLN A 96 -9.58 -14.21 -16.08
N GLU A 97 -9.70 -15.05 -15.04
CA GLU A 97 -9.33 -16.46 -15.11
C GLU A 97 -10.16 -17.20 -16.17
N MET A 98 -11.47 -16.98 -16.21
CA MET A 98 -12.36 -17.59 -17.21
C MET A 98 -11.96 -17.23 -18.63
N LEU A 99 -11.71 -15.95 -18.91
CA LEU A 99 -11.27 -15.51 -20.24
C LEU A 99 -9.90 -16.08 -20.62
N GLU A 100 -8.96 -16.12 -19.68
CA GLU A 100 -7.65 -16.70 -19.93
C GLU A 100 -7.73 -18.21 -20.17
N LYS A 101 -8.61 -18.89 -19.44
CA LYS A 101 -8.88 -20.32 -19.58
C LYS A 101 -9.53 -20.63 -20.93
N GLU A 102 -10.55 -19.90 -21.34
CA GLU A 102 -11.19 -20.05 -22.66
C GLU A 102 -10.18 -19.84 -23.78
N ARG A 103 -9.38 -18.77 -23.73
CA ARG A 103 -8.31 -18.52 -24.70
C ARG A 103 -7.34 -19.71 -24.78
N ARG A 104 -6.90 -20.23 -23.63
CA ARG A 104 -5.98 -21.37 -23.56
C ARG A 104 -6.60 -22.66 -24.10
N GLU A 105 -7.89 -22.87 -23.86
CA GLU A 105 -8.64 -24.02 -24.36
C GLU A 105 -8.84 -23.96 -25.88
N GLU A 106 -9.15 -22.80 -26.42
CA GLU A 106 -9.24 -22.54 -27.86
C GLU A 106 -7.90 -22.79 -28.57
N GLU A 107 -6.81 -22.20 -28.07
CA GLU A 107 -5.46 -22.43 -28.60
C GLU A 107 -5.08 -23.92 -28.57
N LYS A 108 -5.40 -24.62 -27.48
CA LYS A 108 -5.12 -26.05 -27.34
C LYS A 108 -5.95 -26.88 -28.32
N LYS A 109 -7.21 -26.50 -28.55
CA LYS A 109 -8.11 -27.17 -29.49
C LYS A 109 -7.60 -27.03 -30.92
N GLU A 110 -7.24 -25.82 -31.36
CA GLU A 110 -6.68 -25.59 -32.70
C GLU A 110 -5.39 -26.37 -32.93
N LEU A 111 -4.49 -26.40 -31.93
CA LEU A 111 -3.25 -27.21 -32.01
C LEU A 111 -3.55 -28.71 -32.13
N ASN A 112 -4.58 -29.20 -31.43
CA ASN A 112 -4.97 -30.60 -31.52
C ASN A 112 -5.61 -30.94 -32.87
N GLU A 113 -6.46 -30.06 -33.39
CA GLU A 113 -7.05 -30.18 -34.73
C GLU A 113 -5.97 -30.19 -35.82
N PHE A 114 -4.95 -29.32 -35.70
CA PHE A 114 -3.80 -29.32 -36.61
C PHE A 114 -3.02 -30.64 -36.55
N ARG A 115 -2.74 -31.17 -35.35
CA ARG A 115 -2.07 -32.49 -35.20
C ARG A 115 -2.90 -33.62 -35.79
N ASN A 116 -4.21 -33.61 -35.58
CA ASN A 116 -5.12 -34.61 -36.13
C ASN A 116 -5.17 -34.53 -37.66
N ALA A 117 -5.29 -33.33 -38.23
CA ALA A 117 -5.30 -33.11 -39.67
C ALA A 117 -3.99 -33.57 -40.33
N LEU A 118 -2.83 -33.28 -39.72
CA LEU A 118 -1.53 -33.79 -40.19
C LEU A 118 -1.49 -35.33 -40.16
N THR A 119 -2.00 -35.94 -39.09
CA THR A 119 -2.04 -37.40 -38.96
C THR A 119 -2.94 -38.02 -40.03
N ILE A 120 -4.13 -37.46 -40.27
CA ILE A 120 -5.07 -37.91 -41.31
C ILE A 120 -4.49 -37.72 -42.71
N ALA A 121 -3.80 -36.60 -42.96
CA ALA A 121 -3.12 -36.36 -44.23
C ALA A 121 -1.98 -37.37 -44.46
N ALA A 122 -1.19 -37.67 -43.42
CA ALA A 122 -0.12 -38.67 -43.49
C ALA A 122 -0.68 -40.07 -43.81
N THR A 123 -1.72 -40.53 -43.09
CA THR A 123 -2.34 -41.83 -43.36
C THR A 123 -3.03 -41.88 -44.72
N SER A 124 -3.70 -40.81 -45.15
CA SER A 124 -4.30 -40.71 -46.48
C SER A 124 -3.25 -40.75 -47.61
N THR A 125 -2.08 -40.12 -47.40
CA THR A 125 -0.98 -40.22 -48.38
C THR A 125 -0.35 -41.62 -48.44
N GLU A 126 -0.34 -42.38 -47.34
CA GLU A 126 0.07 -43.79 -47.37
C GLU A 126 -0.94 -44.67 -48.10
N HIS A 127 -2.24 -44.46 -47.91
CA HIS A 127 -3.28 -45.19 -48.65
C HIS A 127 -3.29 -44.84 -50.14
N LYS A 128 -2.94 -43.61 -50.53
CA LYS A 128 -2.82 -43.20 -51.94
C LYS A 128 -1.54 -43.70 -52.64
N LYS A 129 -0.54 -44.16 -51.89
CA LYS A 129 0.68 -44.80 -52.45
C LYS A 129 0.54 -46.31 -52.67
N ARG A 130 -0.55 -46.94 -52.21
CA ARG A 130 -0.79 -48.38 -52.37
C ARG A 130 -1.67 -48.79 -53.56
N GLU A 131 -1.97 -47.87 -54.48
CA GLU A 131 -2.48 -48.23 -55.81
C GLU A 131 -1.46 -47.90 -56.89
N PRO A 132 -0.96 -48.89 -57.66
CA PRO A 132 -0.13 -48.65 -58.83
C PRO A 132 -0.95 -48.76 -60.12
N GLU A 133 -1.37 -47.63 -60.70
CA GLU A 133 -1.66 -47.52 -62.13
C GLU A 133 -0.74 -46.45 -62.76
N LYS A 134 0.31 -46.96 -63.41
CA LYS A 134 1.04 -46.50 -64.61
C LYS A 134 1.43 -45.02 -64.77
N LYS A 135 2.77 -44.84 -64.76
CA LYS A 135 3.64 -44.00 -65.64
C LYS A 135 3.09 -42.64 -66.11
N THR A 136 3.82 -41.56 -65.79
CA THR A 136 4.71 -40.86 -66.74
C THR A 136 5.55 -39.79 -66.03
N VAL A 137 6.70 -39.53 -66.61
CA VAL A 137 7.83 -38.73 -66.13
C VAL A 137 7.62 -37.25 -66.41
N ALA A 138 7.86 -36.37 -65.43
CA ALA A 138 8.41 -35.02 -65.64
C ALA A 138 8.87 -34.39 -64.31
N LYS A 139 10.07 -33.80 -64.30
CA LYS A 139 10.68 -32.99 -63.22
C LYS A 139 10.85 -31.55 -63.76
N PRO A 140 11.19 -30.54 -62.93
CA PRO A 140 10.29 -29.61 -62.24
C PRO A 140 10.45 -28.15 -62.75
N PRO A 141 9.67 -27.17 -62.25
CA PRO A 141 10.17 -25.79 -62.17
C PRO A 141 10.48 -25.41 -60.71
N ASP A 142 11.68 -24.90 -60.50
CA ASP A 142 12.23 -24.45 -59.23
C ASP A 142 11.41 -23.32 -58.59
N THR A 143 10.61 -23.67 -57.57
CA THR A 143 10.06 -22.67 -56.65
C THR A 143 11.04 -22.53 -55.48
N LYS A 144 11.82 -21.46 -55.50
CA LYS A 144 12.74 -21.07 -54.42
C LYS A 144 11.95 -21.04 -53.11
N LYS A 145 12.26 -21.95 -52.19
CA LYS A 145 11.58 -22.06 -50.89
C LYS A 145 11.91 -20.84 -50.05
N LEU A 146 11.01 -19.86 -50.04
CA LEU A 146 11.07 -18.75 -49.10
C LEU A 146 10.98 -19.33 -47.68
N SER A 147 12.03 -19.14 -46.89
CA SER A 147 12.08 -19.57 -45.50
C SER A 147 10.95 -18.92 -44.70
N GLN A 148 10.30 -19.69 -43.83
CA GLN A 148 9.23 -19.23 -42.93
C GLN A 148 9.62 -17.96 -42.16
N SER A 149 10.90 -17.86 -41.79
CA SER A 149 11.49 -16.66 -41.16
C SER A 149 11.29 -15.38 -41.99
N LYS A 150 11.36 -15.49 -43.32
CA LYS A 150 11.20 -14.38 -44.26
C LYS A 150 9.74 -13.92 -44.36
N LEU A 151 8.79 -14.82 -44.12
CA LEU A 151 7.36 -14.50 -44.10
C LEU A 151 6.95 -13.80 -42.80
N LEU A 152 7.55 -14.19 -41.67
CA LEU A 152 7.26 -13.63 -40.34
C LEU A 152 7.86 -12.23 -40.12
N ALA A 153 8.97 -11.91 -40.80
CA ALA A 153 9.67 -10.63 -40.64
C ALA A 153 8.82 -9.39 -40.98
N GLY A 154 7.78 -9.52 -41.83
CA GLY A 154 6.86 -8.42 -42.15
C GLY A 154 5.61 -8.37 -41.25
N ALA A 155 5.36 -9.40 -40.44
CA ALA A 155 4.13 -9.55 -39.67
C ALA A 155 4.20 -8.89 -38.28
N VAL A 156 5.39 -8.71 -37.71
CA VAL A 156 5.59 -8.09 -36.40
C VAL A 156 5.75 -6.58 -36.56
N ARG A 157 4.63 -5.84 -36.52
CA ARG A 157 4.63 -4.38 -36.35
C ARG A 157 4.83 -4.05 -34.87
N HIS A 158 6.00 -3.51 -34.52
CA HIS A 158 6.16 -2.83 -33.24
C HIS A 158 5.35 -1.52 -33.28
N ARG A 159 4.47 -1.33 -32.29
CA ARG A 159 3.84 -0.05 -31.96
C ARG A 159 4.68 0.68 -30.94
#